data_AF-D7C5E1-F1
#
_entry.id   AF-D7C5E1-F1
#
_cell.length_a   1.000
_cell.length_b   1.000
_cell.length_c   1.000
_cell.angle_alpha   90.00
_cell.angle_beta   90.00
_cell.angle_gamma   90.00
#
_symmetry.space_group_name_H-M   'P 1'
#
loop_
_entity.id
_entity.type
_entity.pdbx_description
1 polymer ?
#
loop_
_entity_poly.entity_id
_entity_poly.type
_entity_poly.pdbx_seq_one_letter_code
_entity_poly.pdbx_strand_id
1 'polypeptide(L)'
;MRDRSGHGRRSHQGRYLVRALLIGCVLLTLGAVGWAAVAYATHDADSRPTQQKSAERQAGLAPDQHPNIGRYYIPGYARIQNGTAVLRYTIEGAGDSTVADFLRTYEIGGRPRTTGPTEITYTDRVDGARRTIVIAYDDPDTDPTKEDIPARITVTAGPPGGA
;
A
#
# COMPACT_ATOMS: atom_id res chain seq x y z
N MET A 1 -24.68 -15.63 81.58
CA MET A 1 -25.17 -16.71 80.69
C MET A 1 -25.53 -16.06 79.35
N ARG A 2 -24.92 -16.58 78.26
CA ARG A 2 -25.11 -16.39 76.79
C ARG A 2 -26.22 -15.42 76.35
N ASP A 3 -26.00 -14.58 75.34
CA ASP A 3 -26.09 -15.07 73.96
C ASP A 3 -25.24 -14.31 72.93
N ARG A 4 -24.65 -15.09 72.00
CA ARG A 4 -23.94 -14.64 70.81
C ARG A 4 -24.89 -14.80 69.64
N SER A 5 -25.37 -13.70 69.07
CA SER A 5 -26.10 -13.74 67.79
C SER A 5 -25.44 -12.83 66.77
N GLY A 6 -24.27 -13.27 66.31
CA GLY A 6 -23.69 -12.77 65.07
C GLY A 6 -23.17 -13.96 64.31
N HIS A 7 -23.66 -14.15 63.09
CA HIS A 7 -23.05 -14.81 61.92
C HIS A 7 -24.12 -15.58 61.15
N GLY A 8 -24.44 -15.12 59.93
CA GLY A 8 -25.30 -15.90 59.04
C GLY A 8 -25.85 -15.24 57.77
N ARG A 9 -25.55 -13.98 57.46
CA ARG A 9 -26.09 -13.32 56.25
C ARG A 9 -25.06 -12.60 55.35
N ARG A 10 -23.76 -12.90 55.47
CA ARG A 10 -22.72 -12.22 54.67
C ARG A 10 -22.14 -13.04 53.50
N SER A 11 -22.44 -14.34 53.40
CA SER A 11 -21.78 -15.23 52.43
C SER A 11 -22.45 -15.29 51.04
N HIS A 12 -23.76 -15.09 50.94
CA HIS A 12 -24.48 -15.20 49.65
C HIS A 12 -24.40 -13.91 48.81
N GLN A 13 -24.58 -12.73 49.41
CA GLN A 13 -24.48 -11.44 48.70
C GLN A 13 -23.08 -11.19 48.11
N GLY A 14 -22.02 -11.56 48.84
CA GLY A 14 -20.64 -11.44 48.35
C GLY A 14 -20.36 -12.29 47.12
N ARG A 15 -20.93 -13.50 47.04
CA ARG A 15 -20.75 -14.39 45.88
C ARG A 15 -21.45 -13.87 44.62
N TYR A 16 -22.60 -13.22 44.76
CA TYR A 16 -23.29 -12.58 43.62
C TYR A 16 -22.55 -11.34 43.13
N LEU A 17 -22.07 -10.49 44.04
CA LEU A 17 -21.28 -9.30 43.69
C LEU A 17 -19.97 -9.68 42.99
N VAL A 18 -19.25 -10.69 43.50
CA VAL A 18 -18.02 -11.18 42.87
C VAL A 18 -18.30 -11.77 41.49
N ARG A 19 -19.39 -12.53 41.32
CA ARG A 19 -19.77 -13.06 40.01
C ARG A 19 -20.15 -11.97 39.02
N ALA A 20 -20.92 -10.97 39.44
CA ALA A 20 -21.27 -9.83 38.59
C ALA A 20 -20.03 -9.04 38.16
N LEU A 21 -19.09 -8.82 39.08
CA LEU A 21 -17.82 -8.15 38.80
C LEU A 21 -16.97 -8.96 37.81
N LEU A 22 -16.86 -10.28 37.99
CA LEU A 22 -16.09 -11.14 37.08
C LEU A 22 -16.69 -11.16 35.69
N ILE A 23 -18.02 -11.26 35.57
CA ILE A 23 -18.71 -11.21 34.27
C ILE A 23 -18.50 -9.85 33.60
N GLY A 24 -18.64 -8.75 34.35
CA GLY A 24 -18.36 -7.41 33.83
C GLY A 24 -16.91 -7.26 33.37
N CYS A 25 -15.96 -7.80 34.13
CA CYS A 25 -14.53 -7.79 33.79
C CYS A 25 -14.25 -8.56 32.50
N VAL A 26 -14.86 -9.74 32.33
CA VAL A 26 -14.73 -10.55 31.10
C VAL A 26 -15.36 -9.84 29.89
N LEU A 27 -16.52 -9.22 30.07
CA LEU A 27 -17.15 -8.47 28.97
C LEU A 27 -16.32 -7.24 28.57
N LEU A 28 -15.73 -6.54 29.54
CA LEU A 28 -14.85 -5.41 29.29
C LEU A 28 -13.58 -5.83 28.55
N THR A 29 -12.94 -6.94 28.96
CA THR A 29 -11.75 -7.44 28.27
C THR A 29 -12.05 -7.91 26.86
N LEU A 30 -13.17 -8.62 26.65
CA LEU A 30 -13.61 -9.01 25.30
C LEU A 30 -13.91 -7.78 24.43
N GLY A 31 -14.55 -6.76 24.98
CA GLY A 31 -14.79 -5.49 24.30
C GLY A 31 -13.48 -4.79 23.91
N ALA A 32 -12.50 -4.73 24.82
CA ALA A 32 -11.20 -4.12 24.56
C ALA A 32 -10.41 -4.87 23.47
N VAL A 33 -10.43 -6.20 23.48
CA VAL A 33 -9.77 -7.03 22.46
C VAL A 33 -10.44 -6.85 21.10
N GLY A 34 -11.77 -6.84 21.05
CA GLY A 34 -12.52 -6.58 19.82
C GLY A 34 -12.21 -5.20 19.23
N TRP A 35 -12.17 -4.17 20.08
CA TRP A 35 -11.82 -2.82 19.66
C TRP A 35 -10.38 -2.72 19.16
N ALA A 36 -9.42 -3.35 19.85
CA ALA A 36 -8.02 -3.39 19.41
C ALA A 36 -7.85 -4.09 18.06
N ALA A 37 -8.59 -5.17 17.79
CA ALA A 37 -8.59 -5.85 16.50
C ALA A 37 -9.11 -4.95 15.36
N VAL A 38 -10.19 -4.20 15.61
CA VAL A 38 -10.73 -3.23 14.64
C VAL A 38 -9.77 -2.06 14.43
N ALA A 39 -9.17 -1.52 15.49
CA ALA A 39 -8.18 -0.46 15.40
C ALA A 39 -6.94 -0.91 14.61
N TYR A 40 -6.48 -2.15 14.82
CA TYR A 40 -5.36 -2.71 14.07
C TYR A 40 -5.69 -2.88 12.58
N ALA A 41 -6.87 -3.43 12.25
CA ALA A 41 -7.30 -3.61 10.86
C ALA A 41 -7.52 -2.28 10.11
N THR A 42 -7.94 -1.23 10.81
CA THR A 42 -8.13 0.12 10.22
C THR A 42 -6.82 0.88 10.05
N HIS A 43 -5.82 0.65 10.91
CA HIS A 43 -4.50 1.26 10.78
C HIS A 43 -3.77 0.89 9.47
N ASP A 44 -3.96 -0.34 8.98
CA ASP A 44 -3.44 -0.79 7.68
C ASP A 44 -4.11 -0.07 6.49
N ALA A 45 -5.38 0.30 6.63
CA ALA A 45 -6.12 1.02 5.60
C ALA A 45 -5.67 2.50 5.49
N ASP A 46 -5.46 3.17 6.63
CA ASP A 46 -4.96 4.55 6.68
C ASP A 46 -3.48 4.66 6.29
N SER A 47 -2.73 3.57 6.40
CA SER A 47 -1.34 3.49 5.95
C SER A 47 -1.19 3.32 4.44
N ARG A 48 -2.27 3.02 3.71
CA ARG A 48 -2.23 2.76 2.27
C ARG A 48 -1.95 4.02 1.45
N PRO A 49 -2.61 5.18 1.69
CA PRO A 49 -2.28 6.42 0.99
C PRO A 49 -0.87 6.91 1.30
N THR A 50 -0.37 6.68 2.53
CA THR A 50 0.97 7.09 2.94
C THR A 50 2.07 6.20 2.36
N GLN A 51 1.85 4.88 2.28
CA GLN A 51 2.78 3.96 1.60
C GLN A 51 2.81 4.19 0.09
N GLN A 52 1.65 4.41 -0.54
CA GLN A 52 1.59 4.75 -1.96
C GLN A 52 2.36 6.04 -2.24
N LYS A 53 2.07 7.13 -1.52
CA LYS A 53 2.76 8.41 -1.70
C LYS A 53 4.27 8.30 -1.47
N SER A 54 4.68 7.49 -0.49
CA SER A 54 6.11 7.26 -0.21
C SER A 54 6.79 6.48 -1.34
N ALA A 55 6.12 5.45 -1.87
CA ALA A 55 6.62 4.67 -3.00
C ALA A 55 6.68 5.51 -4.28
N GLU A 56 5.64 6.30 -4.57
CA GLU A 56 5.61 7.23 -5.70
C GLU A 56 6.75 8.25 -5.61
N ARG A 57 6.95 8.86 -4.43
CA ARG A 57 8.03 9.82 -4.22
C ARG A 57 9.40 9.20 -4.41
N GLN A 58 9.63 8.02 -3.83
CA GLN A 58 10.89 7.28 -3.98
C GLN A 58 11.15 6.88 -5.45
N ALA A 59 10.09 6.58 -6.20
CA ALA A 59 10.20 6.29 -7.63
C ALA A 59 10.28 7.54 -8.51
N GLY A 60 10.19 8.76 -7.96
CA GLY A 60 10.18 10.00 -8.74
C GLY A 60 8.91 10.20 -9.55
N LEU A 61 7.78 9.64 -9.11
CA LEU A 61 6.49 9.66 -9.80
C LEU A 61 5.43 10.44 -9.00
N ALA A 62 5.79 11.01 -7.84
CA ALA A 62 4.83 11.73 -7.04
C ALA A 62 4.40 13.03 -7.75
N PRO A 63 3.11 13.40 -7.71
CA PRO A 63 2.62 14.59 -8.40
C PRO A 63 3.36 15.88 -8.02
N ASP A 64 3.78 16.02 -6.77
CA ASP A 64 4.50 17.21 -6.30
C ASP A 64 5.95 17.30 -6.81
N GLN A 65 6.51 16.22 -7.34
CA GLN A 65 7.82 16.24 -8.02
C GLN A 65 7.71 16.78 -9.46
N HIS A 66 6.48 16.93 -9.97
CA HIS A 66 6.17 17.23 -11.38
C HIS A 66 5.17 18.39 -11.52
N PRO A 67 5.42 19.58 -10.92
CA PRO A 67 4.40 20.61 -10.69
C PRO A 67 3.77 21.21 -11.97
N ASN A 68 4.41 21.05 -13.13
CA ASN A 68 3.92 21.59 -14.40
C ASN A 68 3.04 20.60 -15.17
N ILE A 69 2.76 19.43 -14.60
CA ILE A 69 2.01 18.37 -15.25
C ILE A 69 0.57 18.40 -14.77
N GLY A 70 -0.37 18.54 -15.71
CA GLY A 70 -1.80 18.62 -15.42
C GLY A 70 -2.48 17.28 -15.17
N ARG A 71 -1.79 16.15 -15.40
CA ARG A 71 -2.32 14.79 -15.28
C ARG A 71 -1.29 13.82 -14.69
N TYR A 72 -1.77 12.87 -13.91
CA TYR A 72 -0.94 11.84 -13.27
C TYR A 72 -1.58 10.48 -13.39
N TYR A 73 -0.76 9.46 -13.54
CA TYR A 73 -1.21 8.08 -13.48
C TYR A 73 -1.32 7.63 -12.03
N ILE A 74 -2.44 6.99 -11.69
CA ILE A 74 -2.66 6.41 -10.37
C ILE A 74 -2.28 4.92 -10.43
N PRO A 75 -1.35 4.44 -9.60
CA PRO A 75 -1.00 3.03 -9.57
C PRO A 75 -2.15 2.21 -8.97
N GLY A 76 -2.46 1.06 -9.57
CA GLY A 76 -3.35 0.06 -8.96
C GLY A 76 -2.70 -0.66 -7.77
N TYR A 77 -1.37 -0.61 -7.70
CA TYR A 77 -0.57 -1.15 -6.59
C TYR A 77 0.67 -0.28 -6.36
N ALA A 78 0.93 0.11 -5.12
CA ALA A 78 2.15 0.83 -4.74
C ALA A 78 2.58 0.42 -3.33
N ARG A 79 3.85 0.01 -3.16
CA ARG A 79 4.41 -0.37 -1.85
C ARG A 79 5.92 -0.26 -1.84
N ILE A 80 6.50 0.02 -0.67
CA ILE A 80 7.94 -0.17 -0.44
C ILE A 80 8.16 -1.58 0.12
N GLN A 81 8.98 -2.38 -0.57
CA GLN A 81 9.36 -3.74 -0.18
C GLN A 81 10.87 -3.79 -0.01
N ASN A 82 11.35 -4.12 1.19
CA ASN A 82 12.79 -4.19 1.49
C ASN A 82 13.57 -2.94 1.04
N GLY A 83 13.00 -1.75 1.25
CA GLY A 83 13.59 -0.47 0.85
C GLY A 83 13.48 -0.15 -0.65
N THR A 84 12.85 -1.00 -1.46
CA THR A 84 12.59 -0.77 -2.89
C THR A 84 11.13 -0.39 -3.10
N ALA A 85 10.87 0.75 -3.73
CA ALA A 85 9.53 1.10 -4.17
C ALA A 85 9.11 0.21 -5.34
N VAL A 86 7.89 -0.32 -5.30
CA VAL A 86 7.27 -1.15 -6.35
C VAL A 86 5.90 -0.57 -6.66
N LEU A 87 5.71 -0.11 -7.89
CA LEU A 87 4.46 0.45 -8.40
C LEU A 87 4.01 -0.32 -9.64
N ARG A 88 2.70 -0.54 -9.78
CA ARG A 88 2.09 -1.20 -10.93
C ARG A 88 0.93 -0.39 -11.48
N TYR A 89 0.94 -0.20 -12.78
CA TYR A 89 -0.05 0.56 -13.53
C TYR A 89 -0.65 -0.32 -14.63
N THR A 90 -1.91 -0.07 -14.93
CA THR A 90 -2.59 -0.60 -16.11
C THR A 90 -2.83 0.56 -17.05
N ILE A 91 -2.43 0.38 -18.30
CA ILE A 91 -2.67 1.29 -19.41
C ILE A 91 -3.73 0.62 -20.28
N GLU A 92 -4.83 1.31 -20.54
CA GLU A 92 -5.96 0.77 -21.32
C GLU A 92 -5.73 0.88 -22.83
N GLY A 93 -4.76 1.69 -23.28
CA GLY A 93 -4.42 1.83 -24.69
C GLY A 93 -5.49 2.58 -25.50
N ALA A 94 -6.12 3.59 -24.90
CA ALA A 94 -7.13 4.41 -25.58
C ALA A 94 -7.08 5.87 -25.12
N GLY A 95 -7.24 6.79 -26.08
CA GLY A 95 -7.30 8.23 -25.83
C GLY A 95 -5.98 8.76 -25.25
N ASP A 96 -6.06 9.46 -24.13
CA ASP A 96 -4.88 10.02 -23.44
C ASP A 96 -4.11 9.00 -22.58
N SER A 97 -4.57 7.74 -22.48
CA SER A 97 -3.95 6.71 -21.63
C SER A 97 -3.09 5.75 -22.47
N THR A 98 -1.88 6.21 -22.83
CA THR A 98 -0.92 5.44 -23.63
C THR A 98 0.41 5.25 -22.90
N VAL A 99 1.19 4.25 -23.33
CA VAL A 99 2.54 4.04 -22.80
C VAL A 99 3.45 5.25 -23.10
N ALA A 100 3.33 5.81 -24.31
CA ALA A 100 4.10 6.98 -24.70
C ALA A 100 3.78 8.19 -23.80
N ASP A 101 2.51 8.40 -23.45
CA ASP A 101 2.14 9.47 -22.53
C ASP A 101 2.64 9.23 -21.11
N PHE A 102 2.61 7.98 -20.62
CA PHE A 102 3.20 7.63 -19.33
C PHE A 102 4.70 7.97 -19.28
N LEU A 103 5.46 7.54 -20.30
CA LEU A 103 6.90 7.78 -20.35
C LEU A 103 7.22 9.28 -20.45
N ARG A 104 6.43 10.03 -21.23
CA ARG A 104 6.57 11.49 -21.36
C ARG A 104 6.23 12.21 -20.06
N THR A 105 5.13 11.82 -19.41
CA THR A 105 4.64 12.40 -18.16
C THR A 105 5.69 12.33 -17.05
N TYR A 106 6.47 11.26 -16.98
CA TYR A 106 7.47 11.10 -15.93
C TYR A 106 8.90 11.29 -16.43
N GLU A 107 9.07 11.87 -17.63
CA GLU A 107 10.34 12.16 -18.29
C GLU A 107 11.31 10.95 -18.25
N ILE A 108 10.78 9.76 -18.53
CA ILE A 108 11.56 8.51 -18.48
C ILE A 108 12.57 8.49 -19.63
N GLY A 109 13.81 8.89 -19.32
CA GLY A 109 14.89 9.06 -20.31
C GLY A 109 15.80 7.85 -20.54
N GLY A 110 15.51 6.69 -19.91
CA GLY A 110 16.30 5.47 -20.08
C GLY A 110 16.26 4.95 -21.53
N ARG A 111 17.33 4.29 -21.98
CA ARG A 111 17.28 3.61 -23.29
C ARG A 111 16.38 2.37 -23.18
N PRO A 112 15.40 2.19 -24.08
CA PRO A 112 14.58 0.98 -24.11
C PRO A 112 15.45 -0.23 -24.43
N ARG A 113 15.21 -1.33 -23.73
CA ARG A 113 15.80 -2.63 -24.01
C ARG A 113 14.69 -3.67 -24.07
N THR A 114 14.57 -4.36 -25.21
CA THR A 114 13.71 -5.54 -25.32
C THR A 114 14.27 -6.64 -24.43
N THR A 115 13.48 -7.07 -23.43
CA THR A 115 13.86 -8.12 -22.46
C THR A 115 13.06 -9.40 -22.61
N GLY A 116 12.01 -9.38 -23.43
CA GLY A 116 11.19 -10.53 -23.78
C GLY A 116 10.41 -10.27 -25.07
N PRO A 117 9.58 -11.23 -25.53
CA PRO A 117 8.79 -11.07 -26.75
C PRO A 117 7.78 -9.90 -26.66
N THR A 118 7.27 -9.62 -25.46
CA THR A 118 6.30 -8.54 -25.19
C THR A 118 6.80 -7.54 -24.15
N GLU A 119 8.09 -7.60 -23.79
CA GLU A 119 8.62 -6.83 -22.67
C GLU A 119 9.68 -5.84 -23.11
N ILE A 120 9.47 -4.57 -22.74
CA ILE A 120 10.45 -3.51 -22.89
C ILE A 120 10.81 -3.00 -21.50
N THR A 121 12.10 -3.00 -21.21
CA THR A 121 12.65 -2.48 -19.97
C THR A 121 13.37 -1.17 -20.22
N TYR A 122 13.05 -0.15 -19.43
CA TYR A 122 13.80 1.08 -19.30
C TYR A 122 14.55 1.07 -17.97
N THR A 123 15.75 1.62 -17.97
CA THR A 123 16.53 1.82 -16.75
C THR A 123 17.08 3.22 -16.74
N ASP A 124 16.83 3.93 -15.65
CA ASP A 124 17.35 5.26 -15.38
C ASP A 124 17.71 5.41 -13.90
N ARG A 125 17.87 6.66 -13.47
CA ARG A 125 18.11 7.01 -12.07
C ARG A 125 17.18 8.12 -11.62
N VAL A 126 16.73 8.02 -10.38
CA VAL A 126 15.99 9.04 -9.65
C VAL A 126 16.66 9.23 -8.29
N ASP A 127 17.01 10.46 -7.94
CA ASP A 127 17.70 10.79 -6.67
C ASP A 127 18.90 9.87 -6.37
N GLY A 128 19.67 9.54 -7.41
CA GLY A 128 20.83 8.63 -7.35
C GLY A 128 20.51 7.14 -7.31
N ALA A 129 19.26 6.75 -7.00
CA ALA A 129 18.81 5.36 -6.99
C ALA A 129 18.54 4.85 -8.41
N ARG A 130 18.86 3.57 -8.67
CA ARG A 130 18.47 2.91 -9.91
C ARG A 130 16.96 2.72 -9.93
N ARG A 131 16.32 3.17 -11.01
CA ARG A 131 14.91 2.91 -11.31
C ARG A 131 14.79 2.06 -12.57
N THR A 132 13.92 1.06 -12.51
CA THR A 132 13.64 0.12 -13.61
C THR A 132 12.16 0.18 -13.91
N ILE A 133 11.83 0.37 -15.18
CA ILE A 133 10.46 0.41 -15.68
C ILE A 133 10.30 -0.74 -16.66
N VAL A 134 9.45 -1.70 -16.34
CA VAL A 134 9.12 -2.82 -17.22
C VAL A 134 7.74 -2.58 -17.79
N ILE A 135 7.65 -2.60 -19.11
CA ILE A 135 6.42 -2.47 -19.87
C ILE A 135 6.14 -3.83 -20.48
N ALA A 136 5.04 -4.44 -20.07
CA ALA A 136 4.57 -5.72 -20.59
C ALA A 136 3.30 -5.49 -21.41
N TYR A 137 3.37 -5.81 -22.70
CA TYR A 137 2.22 -5.81 -23.59
C TYR A 137 1.51 -7.17 -23.53
N ASP A 138 0.18 -7.17 -23.65
CA ASP A 138 -0.60 -8.40 -23.55
C ASP A 138 -0.53 -9.27 -24.81
N ASP A 139 -0.12 -8.70 -25.97
CA ASP A 139 -0.05 -9.40 -27.26
C ASP A 139 1.37 -9.31 -27.88
N PRO A 140 2.03 -10.45 -28.20
CA PRO A 140 3.37 -10.53 -28.79
C PRO A 140 3.50 -10.04 -30.23
N ASP A 141 2.41 -10.01 -30.99
CA ASP A 141 2.40 -9.49 -32.36
C ASP A 141 2.16 -7.97 -32.38
N THR A 142 2.09 -7.38 -31.21
CA THR A 142 1.87 -5.97 -31.06
C THR A 142 3.10 -5.18 -31.42
N ASP A 143 2.96 -4.31 -32.41
CA ASP A 143 3.96 -3.32 -32.75
C ASP A 143 4.09 -2.28 -31.61
N PRO A 144 5.20 -2.26 -30.85
CA PRO A 144 5.36 -1.37 -29.70
C PRO A 144 5.50 0.11 -30.12
N THR A 145 5.53 0.41 -31.41
CA THR A 145 5.45 1.79 -31.93
C THR A 145 4.02 2.30 -32.05
N LYS A 146 3.01 1.43 -31.96
CA LYS A 146 1.62 1.88 -31.86
C LYS A 146 1.38 2.47 -30.46
N GLU A 147 0.68 3.58 -30.39
CA GLU A 147 0.48 4.29 -29.12
C GLU A 147 -0.73 3.72 -28.34
N ASP A 148 -1.70 3.13 -29.04
CA ASP A 148 -2.99 2.68 -28.50
C ASP A 148 -3.00 1.18 -28.20
N ILE A 149 -2.16 0.76 -27.26
CA ILE A 149 -2.06 -0.65 -26.86
C ILE A 149 -2.20 -0.76 -25.34
N PRO A 150 -3.06 -1.68 -24.86
CA PRO A 150 -3.10 -2.03 -23.45
C PRO A 150 -1.76 -2.58 -22.95
N ALA A 151 -1.29 -2.07 -21.81
CA ALA A 151 -0.01 -2.48 -21.25
C ALA A 151 -0.04 -2.47 -19.73
N ARG A 152 0.82 -3.31 -19.14
CA ARG A 152 1.11 -3.29 -17.70
C ARG A 152 2.49 -2.70 -17.49
N ILE A 153 2.56 -1.64 -16.69
CA ILE A 153 3.81 -0.98 -16.35
C ILE A 153 4.15 -1.30 -14.90
N THR A 154 5.34 -1.86 -14.68
CA THR A 154 5.90 -2.07 -13.34
C THR A 154 7.11 -1.17 -13.16
N VAL A 155 7.07 -0.29 -12.16
CA VAL A 155 8.19 0.57 -11.78
C VAL A 155 8.79 0.06 -10.49
N THR A 156 10.11 -0.15 -10.49
CA THR A 156 10.87 -0.44 -9.29
C THR A 156 11.96 0.61 -9.09
N ALA A 157 12.10 1.13 -7.87
CA ALA A 157 13.15 2.09 -7.54
C ALA A 157 13.82 1.71 -6.23
N GLY A 158 15.14 1.57 -6.26
CA GLY A 158 15.94 1.24 -5.07
C GLY A 158 15.89 2.35 -4.01
N PRO A 159 16.50 2.11 -2.84
CA PRO A 159 16.60 3.15 -1.81
C PRO A 159 17.42 4.35 -2.33
N PRO A 160 17.08 5.58 -1.92
CA PRO A 160 17.82 6.78 -2.30
C PRO A 160 19.29 6.65 -1.85
N GLY A 161 20.22 7.02 -2.74
CA GLY A 161 21.67 6.96 -2.46
C GLY A 161 22.33 5.57 -2.55
N GLY A 162 21.61 4.53 -2.97
CA GLY A 162 22.20 3.23 -3.28
C GLY A 162 22.96 3.24 -4.61
N ALA A 163 24.26 3.55 -4.56
CA ALA A 163 25.20 3.40 -5.67
C ALA A 163 25.65 1.95 -5.85
#